data_AF-A0A971L802-F1
#
_entry.id   AF-A0A971L802-F1
#
_cell.length_a   1.000
_cell.length_b   1.000
_cell.length_c   1.000
_cell.angle_alpha   90.00
_cell.angle_beta   90.00
_cell.angle_gamma   90.00
#
_symmetry.space_group_name_H-M   'P 1'
#
loop_
_entity.id
_entity.type
_entity.pdbx_description
1 polymer ?
#
loop_
_entity_poly.entity_id
_entity_poly.type
_entity_poly.pdbx_seq_one_letter_code
_entity_poly.pdbx_strand_id
1 'polypeptide(L)'
;MERIEIKAPSWLAKLPLREREAILVDAVNLTAKRKIIQLKRQIKEAEEHIDRFETKYGMTYEKFQEKIAPHMADFETHKDDTEWEMWLEVAKEARAILAAIEQQQ
;
A
#
# COMPACT_ATOMS: atom_id res chain seq x y z
N MET A 1 -23.72 6.00 -11.07
CA MET A 1 -22.35 6.29 -11.57
C MET A 1 -21.87 7.54 -10.87
N GLU A 2 -20.73 7.46 -10.20
CA GLU A 2 -20.07 8.65 -9.65
C GLU A 2 -19.41 9.43 -10.79
N ARG A 3 -19.41 10.77 -10.69
CA ARG A 3 -18.80 11.65 -11.68
C ARG A 3 -17.40 12.05 -11.21
N ILE A 4 -16.39 11.70 -12.01
CA ILE A 4 -14.99 12.08 -11.77
C ILE A 4 -14.58 13.06 -12.86
N GLU A 5 -14.01 14.21 -12.46
CA GLU A 5 -13.45 15.18 -13.40
C GLU A 5 -11.92 15.05 -13.45
N ILE A 6 -11.39 14.79 -14.64
CA ILE A 6 -9.96 14.62 -14.86
C ILE A 6 -9.44 15.63 -15.89
N LYS A 7 -8.23 16.15 -15.67
CA LYS A 7 -7.51 16.91 -16.69
C LYS A 7 -6.91 15.92 -17.69
N ALA A 8 -7.53 15.83 -18.87
CA ALA A 8 -7.07 14.98 -19.95
C ALA A 8 -6.28 15.75 -21.02
N PRO A 9 -5.34 15.11 -21.73
CA PRO A 9 -4.71 15.68 -22.91
C PRO A 9 -5.73 16.12 -23.96
N SER A 10 -5.46 17.23 -24.65
CA SER A 10 -6.39 17.82 -25.62
C SER A 10 -6.72 16.90 -26.80
N TRP A 11 -5.84 15.96 -27.15
CA TRP A 11 -6.10 14.99 -28.21
C TRP A 11 -7.22 14.01 -27.84
N LEU A 12 -7.36 13.65 -26.56
CA LEU A 12 -8.39 12.70 -26.10
C LEU A 12 -9.79 13.31 -26.25
N ALA A 13 -9.92 14.62 -26.08
CA ALA A 13 -11.17 15.35 -26.26
C ALA A 13 -11.62 15.43 -27.74
N LYS A 14 -10.70 15.23 -28.69
CA LYS A 14 -10.98 15.26 -30.13
C LYS A 14 -11.49 13.93 -30.68
N LEU A 15 -11.43 12.85 -29.90
CA LEU A 15 -11.90 11.54 -30.31
C LEU A 15 -13.43 11.43 -30.24
N PRO A 16 -14.06 10.58 -31.08
CA PRO A 16 -15.45 10.20 -30.90
C PRO A 16 -15.72 9.70 -29.48
N LEU A 17 -16.92 9.98 -28.96
CA LEU A 17 -17.28 9.67 -27.56
C LEU A 17 -16.98 8.21 -27.19
N ARG A 18 -17.34 7.26 -28.06
CA ARG A 18 -17.12 5.82 -27.83
C ARG A 18 -15.64 5.46 -27.72
N GLU A 19 -14.80 5.99 -28.60
CA GLU A 19 -13.35 5.75 -28.58
C GLU A 19 -12.71 6.36 -27.32
N ARG A 20 -13.17 7.56 -26.93
CA ARG A 20 -12.72 8.21 -25.71
C ARG A 20 -13.06 7.39 -24.47
N GLU A 21 -14.30 6.90 -24.37
CA GLU A 21 -14.75 6.06 -23.26
C GLU A 21 -13.98 4.74 -23.20
N ALA A 22 -13.81 4.06 -24.35
CA ALA A 22 -13.06 2.81 -24.42
C ALA A 22 -11.62 2.98 -23.95
N ILE A 23 -10.91 4.01 -24.43
CA ILE A 23 -9.53 4.31 -24.00
C ILE A 23 -9.46 4.61 -22.50
N LEU A 24 -10.41 5.36 -21.95
CA LEU A 24 -10.43 5.67 -20.52
C LEU A 24 -10.67 4.42 -19.66
N VAL A 25 -11.63 3.58 -20.06
CA VAL A 25 -11.91 2.31 -19.36
C VAL A 25 -10.70 1.38 -19.43
N ASP A 26 -10.08 1.23 -20.60
CA ASP A 26 -8.89 0.40 -20.77
C ASP A 26 -7.71 0.93 -19.94
N ALA A 27 -7.51 2.25 -19.93
CA ALA A 27 -6.47 2.88 -19.12
C ALA A 27 -6.69 2.65 -17.62
N VAL A 28 -7.93 2.81 -17.13
CA VAL A 28 -8.29 2.53 -15.71
C VAL A 28 -8.04 1.07 -15.38
N ASN A 29 -8.51 0.14 -16.21
CA ASN A 29 -8.33 -1.30 -16.00
C ASN A 29 -6.85 -1.71 -16.00
N LEU A 30 -6.07 -1.21 -16.95
CA LEU A 30 -4.64 -1.48 -17.04
C LEU A 30 -3.90 -0.92 -15.82
N THR A 31 -4.24 0.30 -15.40
CA THR A 31 -3.63 0.96 -14.25
C THR A 31 -3.99 0.25 -12.96
N ALA A 32 -5.24 -0.16 -12.78
CA ALA A 32 -5.70 -0.93 -11.64
C ALA A 32 -4.93 -2.26 -11.52
N LYS A 33 -4.79 -3.02 -12.61
CA LYS A 33 -4.00 -4.26 -12.63
C LYS A 33 -2.55 -4.04 -12.23
N ARG A 34 -1.89 -3.00 -12.75
CA ARG A 34 -0.52 -2.65 -12.39
C ARG A 34 -0.41 -2.27 -10.91
N LYS A 35 -1.36 -1.47 -10.41
CA LYS A 35 -1.40 -1.03 -9.03
C LYS A 35 -1.60 -2.20 -8.07
N ILE A 36 -2.47 -3.16 -8.40
CA ILE A 36 -2.63 -4.41 -7.63
C ILE A 36 -1.30 -5.16 -7.50
N ILE A 37 -0.57 -5.34 -8.61
CA ILE A 37 0.73 -6.03 -8.60
C ILE A 37 1.73 -5.29 -7.72
N GLN A 38 1.79 -3.95 -7.82
CA GLN A 38 2.66 -3.13 -6.98
C GLN A 38 2.30 -3.27 -5.50
N LEU A 39 1.02 -3.16 -5.14
CA LEU A 39 0.54 -3.27 -3.76
C LEU A 39 0.85 -4.65 -3.17
N LYS A 40 0.63 -5.73 -3.92
CA LYS A 40 0.98 -7.08 -3.48
C LYS A 40 2.48 -7.25 -3.20
N ARG A 41 3.33 -6.60 -4.00
CA ARG A 41 4.78 -6.58 -3.74
C ARG A 41 5.12 -5.78 -2.48
N GLN A 42 4.52 -4.61 -2.29
CA GLN A 42 4.73 -3.77 -1.10
C GLN A 42 4.29 -4.48 0.19
N ILE A 43 3.14 -5.18 0.14
CA ILE A 43 2.66 -5.98 1.27
C ILE A 43 3.66 -7.08 1.60
N LYS A 44 4.11 -7.83 0.59
CA LYS A 44 5.09 -8.90 0.79
C LYS A 44 6.40 -8.39 1.40
N GLU A 45 6.94 -7.29 0.87
CA GLU A 45 8.16 -6.66 1.38
C GLU A 45 7.99 -6.22 2.84
N ALA A 46 6.87 -5.53 3.15
CA ALA A 46 6.58 -5.12 4.51
C ALA A 46 6.43 -6.32 5.47
N GLU A 47 5.79 -7.40 5.04
CA GLU A 47 5.67 -8.65 5.81
C GLU A 47 7.03 -9.29 6.09
N GLU A 48 7.94 -9.32 5.11
CA GLU A 48 9.30 -9.84 5.30
C GLU A 48 10.08 -9.00 6.33
N HIS A 49 9.91 -7.67 6.32
CA HIS A 49 10.51 -6.78 7.32
C HIS A 49 9.90 -6.96 8.72
N ILE A 50 8.58 -7.07 8.82
CA ILE A 50 7.87 -7.34 10.08
C ILE A 50 8.34 -8.67 10.68
N ASP A 51 8.36 -9.75 9.88
CA ASP A 51 8.79 -11.09 10.31
C ASP A 51 10.25 -11.09 10.79
N ARG A 52 11.11 -10.30 10.15
CA ARG A 52 12.50 -10.11 10.60
C ARG A 52 12.57 -9.52 12.01
N PHE A 53 11.74 -8.53 12.32
CA PHE A 53 11.71 -7.94 13.67
C PHE A 53 11.07 -8.89 14.68
N GLU A 54 9.96 -9.56 14.32
CA GLU A 54 9.33 -10.57 15.17
C GLU A 54 10.30 -11.69 15.52
N THR A 55 11.10 -12.14 14.55
CA THR A 55 12.15 -13.13 14.76
C THR A 55 13.29 -12.58 15.63
N LYS A 56 13.72 -11.32 15.41
CA LYS A 56 14.79 -10.68 16.19
C LYS A 56 14.43 -10.57 17.68
N TYR A 57 13.18 -10.21 17.98
CA TYR A 57 12.71 -9.98 19.36
C TYR A 57 11.95 -11.17 19.96
N GLY A 58 11.63 -12.19 19.16
CA GLY A 58 10.89 -13.38 19.58
C GLY A 58 9.45 -13.09 20.02
N MET A 59 8.84 -12.00 19.54
CA MET A 59 7.51 -11.55 19.94
C MET A 59 6.88 -10.66 18.87
N THR A 60 5.56 -10.43 18.95
CA THR A 60 4.86 -9.48 18.06
C THR A 60 5.15 -8.04 18.44
N TYR A 61 4.84 -7.11 17.55
CA TYR A 61 5.04 -5.67 17.79
C TYR A 61 4.26 -5.17 19.01
N GLU A 62 3.02 -5.64 19.23
CA GLU A 62 2.24 -5.23 20.41
C GLU A 62 2.92 -5.63 21.71
N LYS A 63 3.47 -6.86 21.77
CA LYS A 63 4.22 -7.32 22.94
C LYS A 63 5.54 -6.57 23.12
N PHE A 64 6.19 -6.21 22.02
CA PHE A 64 7.39 -5.39 22.04
C PHE A 64 7.08 -4.00 22.63
N GLN A 65 5.99 -3.37 22.20
CA GLN A 65 5.52 -2.08 22.71
C GLN A 65 5.17 -2.13 24.21
N GLU A 66 4.62 -3.24 24.71
CA GLU A 66 4.30 -3.39 26.14
C GLU A 66 5.53 -3.65 27.01
N LYS A 67 6.50 -4.44 26.52
CA LYS A 67 7.57 -5.01 27.37
C LYS A 67 8.94 -4.38 27.17
N ILE A 68 9.24 -3.93 25.96
CA ILE A 68 10.58 -3.49 25.57
C ILE A 68 10.61 -1.97 25.39
N ALA A 69 9.68 -1.42 24.61
CA ALA A 69 9.65 0.02 24.30
C ALA A 69 9.67 0.94 25.55
N PRO A 70 8.99 0.64 26.68
CA PRO A 70 9.03 1.50 27.87
C PRO A 70 10.38 1.52 28.58
N HIS A 71 11.25 0.55 28.26
CA HIS A 71 12.54 0.34 28.92
C HIS A 71 13.72 0.44 27.95
N MET A 72 13.49 0.84 26.70
CA MET A 72 14.53 0.99 25.70
C MET A 72 15.49 2.12 26.10
N ALA A 73 16.78 1.81 26.12
CA ALA A 73 17.83 2.77 26.47
C ALA A 73 18.88 2.92 25.37
N ASP A 74 18.92 1.98 24.43
CA ASP A 74 19.86 1.99 23.32
C ASP A 74 19.21 2.48 22.03
N PHE A 75 20.04 3.10 21.19
CA PHE A 75 19.63 3.68 19.92
C PHE A 75 19.11 2.64 18.92
N GLU A 76 19.71 1.45 18.89
CA GLU A 76 19.34 0.42 17.92
C GLU A 76 17.91 -0.06 18.19
N THR A 77 17.55 -0.35 19.45
CA THR A 77 16.18 -0.73 19.82
C THR A 77 15.15 0.35 19.48
N HIS A 78 15.47 1.64 19.68
CA HIS A 78 14.57 2.72 19.26
C HIS A 78 14.42 2.80 17.73
N LYS A 79 15.52 2.60 17.00
CA LYS A 79 15.49 2.60 15.55
C LYS A 79 14.65 1.43 15.02
N ASP A 80 14.85 0.24 15.58
CA ASP A 80 14.08 -0.96 15.23
C ASP A 80 12.58 -0.74 15.50
N ASP A 81 12.22 -0.09 16.62
CA ASP A 81 10.84 0.26 16.93
C ASP A 81 10.21 1.15 15.83
N THR A 82 10.89 2.24 15.51
CA THR A 82 10.42 3.20 14.49
C THR A 82 10.31 2.54 13.10
N GLU A 83 11.29 1.74 12.72
CA GLU A 83 11.26 1.02 11.44
C GLU A 83 10.14 -0.02 11.41
N TRP A 84 9.91 -0.75 12.50
CA TRP A 84 8.86 -1.75 12.58
C TRP A 84 7.46 -1.12 12.49
N GLU A 85 7.21 -0.04 13.21
CA GLU A 85 5.95 0.73 13.10
C GLU A 85 5.69 1.18 11.67
N MET A 86 6.72 1.72 11.02
CA MET A 86 6.63 2.16 9.62
C MET A 86 6.21 1.01 8.69
N TRP A 87 6.80 -0.17 8.83
CA TRP A 87 6.43 -1.32 7.98
C TRP A 87 5.02 -1.83 8.25
N LEU A 88 4.55 -1.79 9.51
CA LEU A 88 3.16 -2.11 9.84
C LEU A 88 2.19 -1.16 9.16
N GLU A 89 2.46 0.14 9.18
CA GLU A 89 1.62 1.13 8.49
C GLU A 89 1.70 0.96 6.96
N VAL A 90 2.87 0.70 6.37
CA VAL A 90 2.99 0.39 4.94
C VAL A 90 2.14 -0.81 4.54
N ALA A 91 2.19 -1.90 5.31
CA ALA A 91 1.39 -3.10 5.04
C ALA A 91 -0.11 -2.80 5.16
N LYS A 92 -0.51 -2.07 6.20
CA LYS A 92 -1.90 -1.68 6.47
C LYS A 92 -2.48 -0.79 5.36
N GLU A 93 -1.77 0.27 4.98
CA GLU A 93 -2.18 1.17 3.89
C GLU A 93 -2.27 0.42 2.57
N ALA A 94 -1.26 -0.40 2.24
CA ALA A 94 -1.25 -1.15 0.99
C ALA A 94 -2.41 -2.16 0.91
N ARG A 95 -2.73 -2.85 2.01
CA ARG A 95 -3.89 -3.76 2.12
C ARG A 95 -5.21 -3.00 1.98
N ALA A 96 -5.35 -1.83 2.60
CA ALA A 96 -6.56 -1.03 2.51
C ALA A 96 -6.83 -0.58 1.07
N ILE A 97 -5.80 -0.08 0.36
CA ILE A 97 -5.92 0.32 -1.05
C ILE A 97 -6.22 -0.91 -1.93
N LEU A 98 -5.54 -2.04 -1.69
CA LEU A 98 -5.77 -3.26 -2.46
C LEU A 98 -7.21 -3.76 -2.32
N ALA A 99 -7.73 -3.81 -1.10
CA ALA A 99 -9.11 -4.21 -0.82
C ALA A 99 -10.12 -3.27 -1.51
N ALA A 100 -9.87 -1.95 -1.51
CA ALA A 100 -10.73 -1.00 -2.20
C ALA A 100 -10.77 -1.21 -3.73
N ILE A 101 -9.66 -1.64 -4.34
CA ILE A 101 -9.61 -1.94 -5.78
C ILE A 101 -10.24 -3.29 -6.09
N GLU A 102 -10.01 -4.32 -5.26
CA GLU A 102 -10.54 -5.68 -5.49
C GLU A 102 -12.04 -5.79 -5.19
N GLN A 103 -12.61 -5.02 -4.26
CA GLN A 103 -14.05 -4.97 -3.99
C GLN A 103 -14.90 -4.37 -5.12
N GLN A 104 -14.26 -3.76 -6.12
CA GLN A 104 -14.93 -3.16 -7.28
C GLN A 104 -14.84 -3.99 -8.57
N GLN A 105 -14.28 -5.21 -8.48
CA GLN A 105 -14.26 -6.20 -9.57
C GLN A 105 -15.34 -7.26 -9.39
#